data_AF-A0AA47JES4-F1
#
_entry.id   AF-A0AA47JES4-F1
#
_cell.length_a   1.000
_cell.length_b   1.000
_cell.length_c   1.000
_cell.angle_alpha   90.00
_cell.angle_beta   90.00
_cell.angle_gamma   90.00
#
_symmetry.space_group_name_H-M   'P 1'
#
loop_
_entity.id
_entity.type
_entity.pdbx_description
1 polymer ?
#
loop_
_entity_poly.entity_id
_entity_poly.type
_entity_poly.pdbx_seq_one_letter_code
_entity_poly.pdbx_strand_id
1 'polypeptide(L)'
;MESLELFLLNQSIEQIQKRFRQSGMEEQHAILQYLEAIAKKLSPPEIHRPQSDILAEIRDAMEGERARVFFSHSFVSWYRSGNVKCAPQLHHWSYLDFNNRSLFVEMLALRDLGHFDDEALFQFEQYCLEAMGSRA
;
A
#
# COMPACT_ATOMS: atom_id res chain seq x y z
N MET A 1 15.07 32.17 11.48
CA MET A 1 14.17 31.58 12.49
C MET A 1 13.70 30.28 11.89
N GLU A 2 14.01 29.15 12.51
CA GLU A 2 13.54 27.85 12.05
C GLU A 2 12.01 27.79 12.22
N SER A 3 11.27 27.19 11.27
CA SER A 3 9.82 27.07 11.42
C SER A 3 9.50 26.05 12.52
N LEU A 4 8.33 26.18 13.16
CA LEU A 4 7.89 25.25 14.19
C LEU A 4 7.84 23.80 13.66
N GLU A 5 7.40 23.64 12.41
CA GLU A 5 7.32 22.34 11.72
C GLU A 5 8.70 21.70 11.56
N LEU A 6 9.71 22.50 11.17
CA LEU A 6 11.07 22.02 10.99
C LEU A 6 11.71 21.64 12.33
N PHE A 7 11.46 22.42 13.39
CA PHE A 7 11.87 22.07 14.75
C PHE A 7 11.28 20.72 15.21
N LEU A 8 9.96 20.54 15.04
CA LEU A 8 9.26 19.31 15.43
C LEU A 8 9.72 18.09 14.61
N LEU A 9 10.01 18.29 13.32
CA LEU A 9 10.57 17.25 12.47
C LEU A 9 11.93 16.78 12.98
N ASN A 10 12.83 17.72 13.26
CA ASN A 10 14.17 17.42 13.77
C ASN A 10 14.09 16.67 15.12
N GLN A 11 13.23 17.13 16.02
CA GLN A 11 13.00 16.47 17.31
C GLN A 11 12.49 15.03 17.12
N SER A 12 11.59 14.80 16.17
CA SER A 12 11.05 13.47 15.88
C SER A 12 12.13 12.54 15.31
N ILE A 13 12.99 13.04 14.42
CA ILE A 13 14.12 12.29 13.86
C ILE A 13 15.09 11.85 14.96
N GLU A 14 15.44 12.75 15.88
CA GLU A 14 16.32 12.41 17.01
C GLU A 14 15.75 11.30 17.90
N GLN A 15 14.44 11.37 18.20
CA GLN A 15 13.77 10.34 19.01
C GLN A 15 13.78 8.98 18.30
N ILE A 16 13.51 8.96 16.99
CA ILE A 16 13.53 7.73 16.19
C ILE A 16 14.94 7.14 16.13
N GLN A 17 15.97 7.97 15.92
CA GLN A 17 17.36 7.52 15.94
C GLN A 17 17.75 6.91 17.29
N LYS A 18 17.34 7.55 18.40
CA LYS A 18 17.59 7.05 19.75
C LYS A 18 16.94 5.68 19.94
N ARG A 19 15.66 5.55 19.57
CA ARG A 19 14.92 4.29 19.65
C ARG A 19 15.57 3.20 18.78
N PHE A 20 15.91 3.51 17.54
CA PHE A 20 16.54 2.58 16.61
C PHE A 20 17.83 1.97 17.16
N ARG A 21 18.71 2.79 17.76
CA ARG A 21 19.96 2.32 18.37
C ARG A 21 19.74 1.44 19.61
N GLN A 22 18.61 1.59 20.28
CA GLN A 22 18.26 0.86 21.51
C GLN A 22 17.45 -0.41 21.24
N SER A 23 16.90 -0.55 20.03
CA SER A 23 16.08 -1.67 19.59
C SER A 23 16.91 -2.87 19.11
N GLY A 24 16.30 -4.07 19.19
CA GLY A 24 16.83 -5.28 18.55
C GLY A 24 16.60 -5.30 17.04
N MET A 25 17.19 -6.29 16.33
CA MET A 25 17.17 -6.36 14.87
C MET A 25 15.77 -6.33 14.24
N GLU A 26 14.79 -7.05 14.81
CA GLU A 26 13.42 -7.07 14.29
C GLU A 26 12.72 -5.71 14.39
N GLU A 27 12.87 -5.04 15.53
CA GLU A 27 12.33 -3.68 15.73
C GLU A 27 13.03 -2.64 14.87
N GLN A 28 14.34 -2.75 14.70
CA GLN A 28 15.10 -1.91 13.77
C GLN A 28 14.56 -2.06 12.34
N HIS A 29 14.33 -3.30 11.90
CA HIS A 29 13.76 -3.57 10.59
C HIS A 29 12.36 -2.95 10.44
N ALA A 30 11.49 -3.09 11.45
CA ALA A 30 10.17 -2.46 11.45
C ALA A 30 10.23 -0.92 11.40
N ILE A 31 11.14 -0.29 12.15
CA ILE A 31 11.33 1.17 12.13
C ILE A 31 11.75 1.65 10.72
N LEU A 32 12.66 0.93 10.06
CA LEU A 32 13.08 1.27 8.70
C LEU A 32 11.92 1.16 7.71
N GLN A 33 11.07 0.13 7.81
CA GLN A 33 9.90 -0.01 6.94
C GLN A 33 8.90 1.17 7.09
N TYR A 34 8.72 1.69 8.31
CA TYR A 34 7.87 2.86 8.53
C TYR A 34 8.50 4.16 8.01
N LEU A 35 9.79 4.36 8.27
CA LEU A 35 10.52 5.52 7.75
C LEU A 35 10.56 5.53 6.23
N GLU A 36 10.74 4.36 5.61
CA GLU A 36 10.76 4.21 4.17
C GLU A 36 9.41 4.54 3.55
N ALA A 37 8.30 4.12 4.17
CA ALA A 37 6.95 4.49 3.74
C ALA A 37 6.66 6.00 3.87
N ILE A 38 7.33 6.70 4.78
CA ILE A 38 7.20 8.16 4.98
C ILE A 38 8.11 8.91 4.00
N ALA A 39 9.37 8.49 3.87
CA ALA A 39 10.40 9.15 3.08
C ALA A 39 10.19 8.95 1.58
N LYS A 40 9.84 7.72 1.18
CA LYS A 40 9.35 7.45 -0.16
C LYS A 40 7.86 7.74 -0.12
N LYS A 41 7.48 8.97 -0.49
CA LYS A 41 6.16 9.19 -1.10
C LYS A 41 6.10 8.16 -2.22
N LEU A 42 5.40 7.04 -2.00
CA LEU A 42 5.48 5.90 -2.89
C LEU A 42 5.14 6.38 -4.29
N SER A 43 6.20 6.54 -5.06
CA SER A 43 6.13 7.07 -6.40
C SER A 43 5.73 5.87 -7.24
N PRO A 44 4.78 6.02 -8.18
CA PRO A 44 4.48 4.98 -9.14
C PRO A 44 5.81 4.44 -9.70
N PRO A 45 6.00 3.11 -9.77
CA PRO A 45 7.25 2.58 -10.27
C PRO A 45 7.51 3.09 -11.70
N GLU A 46 8.76 3.46 -11.99
CA GLU A 46 9.16 3.93 -13.33
C GLU A 46 9.01 2.85 -14.41
N ILE A 47 9.03 1.58 -13.99
CA ILE A 47 8.80 0.41 -14.85
C ILE A 47 7.53 -0.27 -14.38
N HIS A 48 6.52 -0.24 -15.22
CA HIS A 48 5.26 -0.89 -14.94
C HIS A 48 5.33 -2.38 -15.27
N ARG A 49 4.91 -3.21 -14.31
CA ARG A 49 4.76 -4.66 -14.51
C ARG A 49 3.44 -4.98 -15.22
N PRO A 50 3.34 -6.14 -15.89
CA PRO A 50 2.07 -6.60 -16.46
C PRO A 50 0.95 -6.67 -15.41
N GLN A 51 -0.26 -6.27 -15.80
CA GLN A 51 -1.44 -6.35 -14.94
C GLN A 51 -1.64 -7.77 -14.38
N SER A 52 -1.43 -8.80 -15.20
CA SER A 52 -1.56 -10.20 -14.81
C SER A 52 -0.70 -10.55 -13.59
N ASP A 53 0.53 -10.02 -13.56
CA ASP A 53 1.52 -10.34 -12.54
C ASP A 53 1.15 -9.64 -11.22
N ILE A 54 0.74 -8.37 -11.31
CA ILE A 54 0.26 -7.61 -10.16
C ILE A 54 -0.98 -8.27 -9.55
N LEU A 55 -1.96 -8.67 -10.37
CA LEU A 55 -3.17 -9.35 -9.87
C LEU A 55 -2.87 -10.72 -9.27
N ALA A 56 -1.91 -11.47 -9.82
CA ALA A 56 -1.48 -12.76 -9.27
C ALA A 56 -0.83 -12.57 -7.89
N GLU A 57 0.10 -11.63 -7.77
CA GLU A 57 0.77 -11.34 -6.50
C GLU A 57 -0.19 -10.80 -5.42
N ILE A 58 -1.20 -10.01 -5.80
CA ILE A 58 -2.23 -9.57 -4.83
C ILE A 58 -3.02 -10.78 -4.36
N ARG A 59 -3.36 -11.71 -5.25
CA ARG A 59 -4.03 -12.96 -4.89
C ARG A 59 -3.22 -13.75 -3.87
N ASP A 60 -1.93 -13.92 -4.11
CA ASP A 60 -1.02 -14.60 -3.18
C ASP A 60 -0.93 -13.87 -1.83
N ALA A 61 -0.86 -12.54 -1.85
CA ALA A 61 -0.88 -11.73 -0.62
C ALA A 61 -2.18 -11.90 0.18
N MET A 62 -3.32 -12.06 -0.51
CA MET A 62 -4.64 -12.23 0.10
C MET A 62 -4.83 -13.58 0.82
N GLU A 63 -3.87 -14.51 0.75
CA GLU A 63 -3.83 -15.68 1.66
C GLU A 63 -3.60 -15.26 3.12
N GLY A 64 -2.93 -14.12 3.34
CA GLY A 64 -2.76 -13.53 4.66
C GLY A 64 -3.99 -12.74 5.10
N GLU A 65 -4.53 -13.02 6.29
CA GLU A 65 -5.79 -12.43 6.78
C GLU A 65 -5.82 -10.88 6.72
N ARG A 66 -4.74 -10.21 7.12
CA ARG A 66 -4.64 -8.74 7.10
C ARG A 66 -4.60 -8.17 5.68
N ALA A 67 -3.79 -8.77 4.82
CA ALA A 67 -3.65 -8.37 3.43
C ALA A 67 -4.96 -8.65 2.66
N ARG A 68 -5.64 -9.77 2.95
CA ARG A 68 -6.96 -10.08 2.43
C ARG A 68 -7.96 -8.96 2.65
N VAL A 69 -8.14 -8.55 3.92
CA VAL A 69 -9.05 -7.47 4.28
C VAL A 69 -8.64 -6.16 3.61
N PHE A 70 -7.34 -5.83 3.64
CA PHE A 70 -6.87 -4.59 3.03
C PHE A 70 -7.13 -4.53 1.52
N PHE A 71 -6.68 -5.55 0.77
CA PHE A 71 -6.75 -5.57 -0.68
C PHE A 71 -8.19 -5.76 -1.17
N SER A 72 -9.02 -6.56 -0.51
CA SER A 72 -10.42 -6.73 -0.92
C SER A 72 -11.20 -5.42 -0.88
N HIS A 73 -11.02 -4.63 0.18
CA HIS A 73 -11.65 -3.32 0.30
C HIS A 73 -11.00 -2.28 -0.62
N SER A 74 -9.67 -2.21 -0.64
CA SER A 74 -8.94 -1.19 -1.38
C SER A 74 -9.07 -1.36 -2.89
N PHE A 75 -9.03 -2.60 -3.39
CA PHE A 75 -9.18 -2.91 -4.81
C PHE A 75 -10.59 -2.57 -5.30
N VAL A 76 -11.64 -3.04 -4.61
CA VAL A 76 -13.03 -2.77 -4.98
C VAL A 76 -13.32 -1.27 -4.97
N SER A 77 -12.84 -0.57 -3.94
CA SER A 77 -12.96 0.89 -3.87
C SER A 77 -12.24 1.56 -5.04
N TRP A 78 -11.00 1.19 -5.33
CA TRP A 78 -10.21 1.74 -6.45
C TRP A 78 -10.85 1.44 -7.82
N TYR A 79 -11.31 0.22 -8.05
CA TYR A 79 -11.92 -0.21 -9.30
C TYR A 79 -13.23 0.55 -9.57
N ARG A 80 -14.11 0.64 -8.57
CA ARG A 80 -15.40 1.35 -8.68
C ARG A 80 -15.30 2.88 -8.68
N SER A 81 -14.31 3.45 -7.99
CA SER A 81 -14.18 4.91 -7.84
C SER A 81 -13.74 5.63 -9.12
N GLY A 82 -13.29 4.90 -10.15
CA GLY A 82 -12.83 5.53 -11.37
C GLY A 82 -11.55 6.36 -11.15
N ASN A 83 -11.43 7.47 -11.89
CA ASN A 83 -10.36 8.47 -11.73
C ASN A 83 -10.58 9.46 -10.57
N VAL A 84 -11.65 9.28 -9.77
CA VAL A 84 -11.83 10.09 -8.57
C VAL A 84 -10.75 9.67 -7.59
N LYS A 85 -9.96 10.62 -7.08
CA LYS A 85 -8.89 10.40 -6.10
C LYS A 85 -9.45 9.63 -4.91
N CYS A 86 -9.40 8.30 -5.00
CA CYS A 86 -9.78 7.40 -3.95
C CYS A 86 -8.67 7.58 -2.92
N ALA A 87 -8.91 8.39 -1.89
CA ALA A 87 -8.05 8.37 -0.72
C ALA A 87 -8.16 6.93 -0.21
N PRO A 88 -7.08 6.12 -0.26
CA PRO A 88 -7.13 4.81 0.35
C PRO A 88 -7.61 5.02 1.77
N GLN A 89 -8.37 4.08 2.33
CA GLN A 89 -8.59 4.08 3.76
C GLN A 89 -7.25 3.78 4.44
N LEU A 90 -6.40 4.82 4.51
CA LEU A 90 -4.99 4.84 4.93
C LEU A 90 -4.83 4.36 6.37
N HIS A 91 -5.93 4.22 7.11
CA HIS A 91 -5.94 3.63 8.45
C HIS A 91 -5.45 2.17 8.47
N HIS A 92 -5.54 1.44 7.35
CA HIS A 92 -5.04 0.06 7.26
C HIS A 92 -3.65 -0.07 6.61
N TRP A 93 -3.12 1.02 6.03
CA TRP A 93 -1.83 1.07 5.36
C TRP A 93 -0.66 0.69 6.29
N SER A 94 -0.72 1.13 7.55
CA SER A 94 0.31 0.88 8.57
C SER A 94 0.40 -0.59 9.00
N TYR A 95 -0.63 -1.40 8.71
CA TYR A 95 -0.69 -2.82 9.06
C TYR A 95 -0.17 -3.76 7.97
N LEU A 96 0.10 -3.24 6.77
CA LEU A 96 0.78 -3.98 5.72
C LEU A 96 2.30 -3.98 5.95
N ASP A 97 2.94 -5.08 5.60
CA ASP A 97 4.40 -5.11 5.44
C ASP A 97 4.84 -4.31 4.19
N PHE A 98 6.15 -4.18 4.02
CA PHE A 98 6.73 -3.45 2.89
C PHE A 98 6.31 -3.99 1.52
N ASN A 99 6.25 -5.31 1.36
CA ASN A 99 5.95 -5.94 0.07
C ASN A 99 4.51 -5.62 -0.36
N ASN A 100 3.57 -5.76 0.57
CA ASN A 100 2.16 -5.45 0.34
C ASN A 100 1.90 -3.97 0.08
N ARG A 101 2.69 -3.07 0.70
CA ARG A 101 2.64 -1.63 0.41
C ARG A 101 3.14 -1.30 -1.00
N SER A 102 4.24 -1.91 -1.42
CA SER A 102 4.76 -1.74 -2.79
C SER A 102 3.74 -2.23 -3.81
N LEU A 103 3.20 -3.42 -3.59
CA LEU A 103 2.21 -4.05 -4.46
C LEU A 103 0.92 -3.23 -4.58
N PHE A 104 0.46 -2.62 -3.49
CA PHE A 104 -0.71 -1.74 -3.54
C PHE A 104 -0.45 -0.46 -4.34
N VAL A 105 0.77 0.09 -4.34
CA VAL A 105 1.10 1.27 -5.16
C VAL A 105 1.14 0.92 -6.65
N GLU A 106 1.65 -0.27 -6.97
CA GLU A 106 1.60 -0.80 -8.32
C GLU A 106 0.17 -1.01 -8.80
N MET A 107 -0.69 -1.53 -7.94
CA MET A 107 -2.13 -1.64 -8.20
C MET A 107 -2.75 -0.27 -8.52
N LEU A 108 -2.44 0.77 -7.72
CA LEU A 108 -2.94 2.13 -7.97
C LEU A 108 -2.50 2.66 -9.34
N ALA A 109 -1.29 2.32 -9.77
CA ALA A 109 -0.68 2.77 -11.03
C ALA A 109 -1.17 2.00 -12.27
N LEU A 110 -1.97 0.93 -12.13
CA LEU A 110 -2.49 0.15 -13.27
C LEU A 110 -3.28 1.00 -14.28
N ARG A 111 -3.96 2.07 -13.83
CA ARG A 111 -4.72 2.98 -14.70
C ARG A 111 -3.85 3.97 -15.46
N ASP A 112 -2.67 4.31 -14.93
CA ASP A 112 -1.77 5.29 -15.54
C ASP A 112 -1.18 4.77 -16.87
N LEU A 113 -1.26 3.46 -17.09
CA LEU A 113 -0.77 2.77 -18.29
C LEU A 113 -1.67 2.87 -19.52
N GLY A 114 -2.92 3.30 -19.37
CA GLY A 114 -3.87 3.48 -20.49
C GLY A 114 -4.30 2.20 -21.24
N HIS A 115 -3.68 1.05 -20.95
CA HIS A 115 -3.96 -0.26 -21.53
C HIS A 115 -4.09 -1.31 -20.43
N PHE A 116 -5.30 -1.46 -19.90
CA PHE A 116 -5.64 -2.49 -18.92
C PHE A 116 -6.71 -3.42 -19.47
N ASP A 117 -6.64 -4.69 -19.06
CA ASP A 117 -7.65 -5.69 -19.36
C ASP A 117 -8.78 -5.55 -18.34
N ASP A 118 -9.84 -4.84 -18.74
CA ASP A 118 -10.98 -4.54 -17.86
C ASP A 118 -11.76 -5.79 -17.44
N GLU A 119 -11.80 -6.82 -18.30
CA GLU A 119 -12.43 -8.10 -17.95
C GLU A 119 -11.64 -8.78 -16.82
N ALA A 120 -10.31 -8.80 -16.90
CA ALA A 120 -9.49 -9.34 -15.83
C ALA A 120 -9.59 -8.53 -14.52
N LEU A 121 -9.74 -7.20 -14.60
CA LEU A 121 -9.99 -6.36 -13.42
C LEU A 121 -11.37 -6.63 -12.80
N PHE A 122 -12.40 -6.79 -13.63
CA PHE A 122 -13.75 -7.15 -13.19
C PHE A 122 -13.78 -8.52 -12.50
N GLN A 123 -13.15 -9.53 -13.09
CA GLN A 123 -13.04 -10.85 -12.47
C GLN A 123 -12.30 -10.80 -11.12
N PHE A 124 -11.27 -9.96 -11.02
CA PHE A 124 -10.57 -9.76 -9.76
C PHE A 124 -11.43 -9.04 -8.72
N GLU A 125 -12.25 -8.08 -9.12
CA GLU A 125 -13.24 -7.44 -8.24
C GLU A 125 -14.21 -8.48 -7.66
N GLN A 126 -14.73 -9.40 -8.47
CA GLN A 126 -15.62 -10.46 -7.99
C GLN A 126 -14.94 -11.34 -6.93
N TYR A 127 -13.68 -11.70 -7.16
CA TYR A 127 -12.87 -12.42 -6.17
C TYR A 127 -12.72 -11.63 -4.84
N CYS A 128 -12.50 -10.31 -4.91
CA CYS A 128 -12.45 -9.46 -3.72
C CYS A 128 -13.80 -9.39 -2.97
N LEU A 129 -14.92 -9.31 -3.69
CA LEU A 129 -16.27 -9.29 -3.10
C LEU A 129 -16.59 -10.59 -2.37
N GLU A 130 -16.22 -11.73 -2.98
CA GLU A 130 -16.32 -13.05 -2.35
C GLU A 130 -15.47 -13.13 -1.07
N ALA A 131 -14.25 -12.61 -1.10
CA ALA A 131 -13.36 -12.58 0.07
C ALA A 131 -13.90 -11.72 1.24
N MET A 132 -14.75 -10.72 0.95
CA MET A 132 -15.44 -9.91 1.96
C MET A 132 -16.74 -10.54 2.47
N GLY A 133 -17.15 -11.70 1.94
CA GLY A 133 -18.47 -12.28 2.22
C GLY A 133 -19.63 -11.45 1.65
N SER A 134 -19.34 -10.49 0.77
CA SER A 134 -20.33 -9.64 0.12
C SER A 134 -20.70 -10.26 -1.22
N ARG A 135 -21.62 -11.22 -1.23
CA ARG A 135 -22.28 -11.59 -2.49
C ARG A 135 -23.24 -10.48 -2.88
N ALA A 136 -23.16 -10.03 -4.13
CA ALA A 136 -24.25 -9.33 -4.79
C ALA A 136 -25.47 -10.27 -4.93
#